data_AF-A0A2E9GJ01-F1
#
_entry.id   AF-A0A2E9GJ01-F1
#
_cell.length_a   1.000
_cell.length_b   1.000
_cell.length_c   1.000
_cell.angle_alpha   90.00
_cell.angle_beta   90.00
_cell.angle_gamma   90.00
#
_symmetry.space_group_name_H-M   'P 1'
#
loop_
_entity.id
_entity.type
_entity.pdbx_description
1 polymer ?
#
loop_
_entity_poly.entity_id
_entity_poly.type
_entity_poly.pdbx_seq_one_letter_code
_entity_poly.pdbx_strand_id
1 'polypeptide(L)' 'MNLLEDSKKHCSDAKENYLQHMAVAQKISFELLKASLMAFVHSIIPAIFQTNASKKIIDLNKYLEEKKRVKHEN' A
#
# COMPACT_ATOMS: atom_id res chain seq x y z
N MET A 1 -7.26 17.81 18.65
CA MET A 1 -6.94 17.09 17.40
C MET A 1 -7.77 17.73 16.31
N ASN A 2 -7.15 18.36 15.32
CA ASN A 2 -7.85 19.01 14.22
C ASN A 2 -7.54 18.23 12.95
N LEU A 3 -8.43 17.31 12.60
CA LEU A 3 -8.25 16.36 11.49
C LEU A 3 -7.91 17.05 10.17
N LEU A 4 -8.45 18.24 9.92
CA LEU A 4 -8.20 18.99 8.70
C LEU A 4 -6.78 19.56 8.67
N GLU A 5 -6.29 20.10 9.80
CA GLU A 5 -4.92 20.60 9.92
C GLU A 5 -3.91 19.46 9.88
N ASP A 6 -4.20 18.35 10.58
CA ASP A 6 -3.37 17.15 10.60
C ASP A 6 -3.24 16.53 9.19
N SER A 7 -4.35 16.48 8.44
CA SER A 7 -4.35 15.98 7.05
C SER A 7 -3.55 16.88 6.11
N LYS A 8 -3.68 18.20 6.23
CA LYS A 8 -2.92 19.17 5.43
C LYS A 8 -1.42 19.07 5.72
N LYS A 9 -1.06 19.00 7.01
CA LYS A 9 0.31 18.81 7.46
C LYS A 9 0.90 17.52 6.89
N HIS A 10 0.18 16.41 6.99
CA HIS A 10 0.64 15.12 6.47
C HIS A 10 0.91 15.15 4.95
N CYS A 11 0.00 15.74 4.17
CA CYS A 11 0.19 15.90 2.73
C CYS A 11 1.42 16.78 2.41
N SER A 12 1.60 17.88 3.15
CA SER A 12 2.75 18.77 3.01
C SER A 12 4.08 18.07 3.34
N ASP A 13 4.13 17.29 4.43
CA ASP A 13 5.32 16.53 4.83
C ASP A 13 5.69 15.47 3.77
N ALA A 14 4.67 14.89 3.11
CA ALA A 14 4.84 13.97 2.00
C ALA A 14 5.18 14.66 0.65
N LYS A 15 5.16 16.00 0.60
CA LYS A 15 5.31 16.81 -0.63
C LYS A 15 4.30 16.44 -1.72
N GLU A 16 3.07 16.12 -1.32
CA GLU A 16 2.00 15.70 -2.20
C GLU A 16 0.75 16.56 -1.98
N ASN A 17 -0.04 16.77 -3.03
CA ASN A 17 -1.39 17.27 -2.84
C ASN A 17 -2.34 16.16 -2.36
N TYR A 18 -3.50 16.54 -1.85
CA TYR A 18 -4.48 15.60 -1.30
C TYR A 18 -4.86 14.47 -2.29
N LEU A 19 -5.10 14.80 -3.57
CA LEU A 19 -5.51 13.82 -4.57
C LEU A 19 -4.38 12.85 -4.92
N GLN A 20 -3.14 13.32 -5.00
CA GLN A 20 -1.96 12.47 -5.18
C GLN A 20 -1.82 11.51 -3.99
N HIS A 21 -1.92 12.05 -2.77
CA HIS A 21 -1.78 11.27 -1.56
C HIS A 21 -2.87 10.18 -1.48
N MET A 22 -4.12 10.57 -1.74
CA MET A 22 -5.29 9.70 -1.81
C MET A 22 -5.10 8.61 -2.87
N ALA A 23 -4.72 8.97 -4.10
CA ALA A 23 -4.57 8.01 -5.20
C ALA A 23 -3.54 6.93 -4.88
N VAL A 24 -2.42 7.31 -4.27
CA VAL A 24 -1.40 6.32 -3.87
C VAL A 24 -1.88 5.46 -2.72
N ALA A 25 -2.49 6.03 -1.68
CA ALA A 25 -3.06 5.27 -0.56
C ALA A 25 -4.12 4.27 -1.04
N GLN A 26 -5.00 4.70 -1.96
CA GLN A 26 -6.03 3.85 -2.55
C GLN A 26 -5.43 2.73 -3.40
N LYS A 27 -4.37 3.01 -4.18
CA LYS A 27 -3.63 1.99 -4.92
C LYS A 27 -3.03 0.93 -3.99
N ILE A 28 -2.39 1.36 -2.91
CA ILE A 28 -1.83 0.46 -1.89
C ILE A 28 -2.94 -0.42 -1.29
N SER A 29 -4.07 0.17 -0.92
CA SER A 29 -5.23 -0.54 -0.38
C SER A 29 -5.74 -1.63 -1.34
N PHE A 30 -5.92 -1.30 -2.62
CA PHE A 30 -6.40 -2.28 -3.60
C PHE A 30 -5.40 -3.41 -3.86
N GLU A 31 -4.10 -3.14 -3.92
CA GLU A 31 -3.10 -4.19 -4.12
C GLU A 31 -3.00 -5.13 -2.90
N LEU A 32 -3.10 -4.60 -1.68
CA LEU A 32 -3.19 -5.42 -0.47
C LEU A 32 -4.47 -6.27 -0.44
N LEU A 33 -5.62 -5.70 -0.83
CA LEU A 33 -6.87 -6.46 -0.92
C LEU A 33 -6.76 -7.63 -1.91
N LYS A 34 -6.15 -7.39 -3.08
CA LYS A 34 -5.88 -8.47 -4.06
C LYS A 34 -4.95 -9.53 -3.49
N ALA A 35 -3.86 -9.13 -2.84
CA ALA A 35 -2.91 -10.06 -2.22
C ALA A 35 -3.60 -10.90 -1.14
N SER A 36 -4.44 -10.28 -0.31
CA SER A 36 -5.26 -10.94 0.71
C SER A 36 -6.22 -11.95 0.09
N LEU A 37 -6.96 -11.58 -0.97
CA LEU A 37 -7.86 -12.51 -1.66
C LEU A 37 -7.10 -13.69 -2.27
N MET A 38 -5.93 -13.45 -2.88
CA MET A 38 -5.09 -14.52 -3.43
C MET A 38 -4.62 -15.48 -2.34
N ALA A 39 -4.14 -14.96 -1.20
CA ALA A 39 -3.70 -15.77 -0.07
C ALA A 39 -4.87 -16.55 0.56
N PHE A 40 -6.05 -15.93 0.65
CA PHE A 40 -7.26 -16.57 1.14
C PHE A 40 -7.72 -17.72 0.23
N VAL A 41 -7.74 -17.52 -1.09
CA VAL A 41 -8.06 -18.62 -2.03
C VAL A 41 -7.02 -19.73 -1.95
N HIS A 42 -5.73 -19.37 -1.87
CA HIS A 42 -4.63 -20.33 -1.75
C HIS A 42 -4.73 -21.17 -0.46
N SER A 43 -5.17 -20.60 0.66
CA SER A 43 -5.32 -21.35 1.92
C SER A 43 -6.42 -22.41 1.86
N ILE A 44 -7.42 -22.23 0.98
CA ILE A 44 -8.47 -23.22 0.72
C ILE A 44 -8.02 -24.20 -0.37
N ILE A 45 -7.37 -23.71 -1.44
CA ILE A 45 -6.92 -24.50 -2.58
C ILE A 45 -5.44 -24.18 -2.88
N PRO A 46 -4.48 -24.94 -2.30
CA PRO A 46 -3.05 -24.64 -2.42
C PRO A 46 -2.49 -24.66 -3.85
N ALA A 47 -3.17 -25.30 -4.80
CA ALA A 47 -2.74 -25.30 -6.20
C ALA A 47 -2.93 -23.93 -6.89
N ILE A 48 -3.79 -23.06 -6.36
CA ILE A 48 -4.11 -21.75 -6.95
C ILE A 48 -3.27 -20.67 -6.26
N PHE A 49 -2.75 -19.70 -7.02
CA PHE A 49 -2.00 -18.53 -6.51
C PHE A 49 -0.74 -18.84 -5.68
N GLN A 50 -0.07 -19.97 -5.94
CA GLN A 50 1.08 -20.50 -5.19
C GLN A 50 2.15 -19.47 -4.80
N THR A 51 2.44 -18.49 -5.66
CA THR A 51 3.43 -17.43 -5.38
C THR A 51 2.88 -16.02 -5.60
N ASN A 52 1.62 -15.89 -6.00
CA ASN A 52 1.07 -14.64 -6.52
C ASN A 52 0.87 -13.60 -5.42
N ALA A 53 0.41 -14.02 -4.23
CA ALA A 53 0.21 -13.14 -3.08
C ALA A 53 1.56 -12.53 -2.63
N SER A 54 2.57 -13.37 -2.41
CA SER A 54 3.92 -12.94 -2.03
C SER A 54 4.55 -12.02 -3.08
N LYS A 55 4.41 -12.37 -4.37
CA LYS A 55 4.89 -11.51 -5.46
C LYS A 55 4.23 -10.13 -5.41
N LYS A 56 2.91 -10.05 -5.16
CA LYS A 56 2.19 -8.78 -5.05
C LYS A 56 2.68 -7.91 -3.88
N ILE A 57 2.97 -8.52 -2.73
CA ILE A 57 3.52 -7.82 -1.57
C ILE A 57 4.92 -7.27 -1.87
N ILE A 58 5.78 -8.06 -2.53
CA ILE A 58 7.13 -7.63 -2.93
C ILE A 58 7.06 -6.48 -3.95
N ASP A 59 6.20 -6.62 -4.97
CA ASP A 59 6.00 -5.58 -5.98
C ASP A 59 5.48 -4.28 -5.33
N LEU A 60 4.58 -4.39 -4.36
CA LEU A 60 4.06 -3.24 -3.61
C LEU A 60 5.12 -2.59 -2.72
N ASN A 61 5.97 -3.38 -2.05
CA ASN A 61 7.07 -2.86 -1.26
C ASN A 61 8.05 -2.06 -2.13
N LYS A 62 8.46 -2.60 -3.29
CA LYS A 62 9.29 -1.86 -4.26
C LYS A 62 8.65 -0.55 -4.70
N TYR A 63 7.34 -0.55 -4.95
CA TYR A 63 6.60 0.66 -5.30
C TYR A 63 6.64 1.70 -4.17
N LEU A 64 6.57 1.30 -2.89
CA LEU A 64 6.68 2.20 -1.75
C LEU A 64 8.09 2.83 -1.66
N GLU A 65 9.12 2.03 -1.88
CA GLU A 65 10.52 2.49 -1.94
C GLU A 65 10.72 3.52 -3.06
N GLU A 66 10.23 3.23 -4.27
CA GLU A 66 10.27 4.15 -5.43
C GLU A 66 9.57 5.48 -5.14
N LYS A 67 8.46 5.44 -4.39
CA LYS A 67 7.72 6.63 -3.97
C LYS A 67 8.33 7.32 -2.75
N LYS A 68 9.45 6.84 -2.21
CA LYS A 68 10.09 7.35 -0.98
C LYS A 68 9.12 7.41 0.20
N ARG A 69 8.18 6.45 0.23
CA ARG A 69 7.15 6.32 1.28
C ARG A 69 7.55 5.37 2.39
N VAL A 70 8.69 4.71 2.26
CA VAL A 70 9.33 3.97 3.34
C VAL A 70 10.12 4.98 4.17
N LYS A 71 9.72 5.16 5.43
CA LYS A 71 10.56 5.82 6.43
C LYS A 71 11.27 4.71 7.19
N HIS A 72 12.60 4.69 7.13
CA HIS A 72 13.37 3.86 8.05
C HIS A 72 13.25 4.52 9.43
N GLU A 73 12.42 3.95 10.29
CA GLU A 73 12.43 4.28 11.71
C GLU A 73 13.73 3.68 12.28
N ASN A 74 14.62 4.55 12.79
CA ASN A 74 15.85 4.17 13.48
C ASN A 74 15.56 3.76 14.92
#